data_AF-A0A0C2E810-F1
#
_entry.id   AF-A0A0C2E810-F1
#
_cell.length_a   1.000
_cell.length_b   1.000
_cell.length_c   1.000
_cell.angle_alpha   90.00
_cell.angle_beta   90.00
_cell.angle_gamma   90.00
#
_symmetry.space_group_name_H-M   'P 1'
#
loop_
_entity.id
_entity.type
_entity.pdbx_description
1 polymer ?
#
loop_
_entity_poly.entity_id
_entity_poly.type
_entity_poly.pdbx_seq_one_letter_code
_entity_poly.pdbx_strand_id
1 'polypeptide(L)'
;MQIFRVSPDHTTSARYLDNRRLSKQVLELYQILRVNLSLVGVLDTNTRYQHHPIVKHVYNGGHPYITDTYRLLEACDLEHQRRGGKRSPAFREDLESLKRLIEGHLADDLWNHDPLPPLYVFGDDRVYGDAAYDLYVSLLHDKWMADTIAPRCATVLKK
;
A
#
# COMPACT_ATOMS: atom_id res chain seq x y z
N MET A 1 -10.08 -1.84 2.81
CA MET A 1 -8.65 -1.65 2.46
C MET A 1 -8.10 -0.56 3.35
N GLN A 2 -6.83 -0.62 3.76
CA GLN A 2 -6.19 0.47 4.53
C GLN A 2 -4.74 0.62 4.07
N ILE A 3 -4.19 1.83 4.11
CA ILE A 3 -2.76 2.07 3.92
C ILE A 3 -2.15 2.30 5.30
N PHE A 4 -1.48 1.28 5.86
CA PHE A 4 -0.72 1.48 7.09
C PHE A 4 0.63 2.08 6.73
N ARG A 5 0.81 3.32 7.13
CA ARG A 5 2.04 4.07 6.96
C ARG A 5 2.31 4.74 8.29
N VAL A 6 3.34 4.29 9.01
CA VAL A 6 3.72 4.81 10.34
C VAL A 6 4.85 5.83 10.27
N SER A 7 5.36 6.08 9.07
CA SER A 7 6.45 7.01 8.81
C SER A 7 6.36 7.55 7.38
N PRO A 8 6.82 8.78 7.10
CA PRO A 8 6.99 9.26 5.74
C PRO A 8 7.94 8.36 4.92
N ASP A 9 8.91 7.72 5.57
CA ASP A 9 9.79 6.73 4.94
C ASP A 9 9.06 5.38 4.72
N HIS A 10 8.97 4.98 3.46
CA HIS A 10 8.28 3.74 3.06
C HIS A 10 8.95 2.49 3.61
N THR A 11 10.28 2.48 3.73
CA THR A 11 11.03 1.35 4.28
C THR A 11 10.74 1.15 5.76
N THR A 12 10.71 2.23 6.53
CA THR A 12 10.34 2.24 7.95
C THR A 12 8.92 1.74 8.13
N SER A 13 7.98 2.23 7.31
CA SER A 13 6.59 1.77 7.34
C SER A 13 6.48 0.27 7.05
N ALA A 14 7.15 -0.23 6.00
CA ALA A 14 7.15 -1.65 5.65
C ALA A 14 7.76 -2.53 6.77
N ARG A 15 8.87 -2.08 7.36
CA ARG A 15 9.54 -2.79 8.47
C ARG A 15 8.68 -2.88 9.73
N TYR A 16 7.83 -1.88 9.96
CA TYR A 16 6.97 -1.87 11.14
C TYR A 16 5.86 -2.93 11.06
N LEU A 17 5.34 -3.27 9.88
CA LEU A 17 4.23 -4.21 9.75
C LEU A 17 4.65 -5.65 10.11
N ASP A 18 3.76 -6.42 10.74
CA ASP A 18 3.96 -7.87 10.88
C ASP A 18 3.83 -8.59 9.53
N ASN A 19 4.27 -9.86 9.46
CA ASN A 19 4.28 -10.63 8.21
C ASN A 19 2.92 -10.79 7.52
N ARG A 20 1.85 -10.95 8.30
CA ARG A 20 0.48 -11.11 7.81
C ARG A 20 -0.05 -9.77 7.29
N ARG A 21 0.15 -8.70 8.05
CA ARG A 21 -0.25 -7.34 7.66
C ARG A 21 0.52 -6.88 6.44
N LEU A 22 1.83 -7.13 6.38
CA LEU A 22 2.69 -6.81 5.25
C LEU A 22 2.24 -7.52 3.97
N SER A 23 1.96 -8.83 4.04
CA SER A 23 1.46 -9.59 2.89
C SER A 23 0.13 -9.02 2.36
N LYS A 24 -0.78 -8.62 3.27
CA LYS A 24 -2.06 -7.99 2.95
C LYS A 24 -1.90 -6.56 2.41
N GLN A 25 -0.97 -5.78 2.97
CA GLN A 25 -0.71 -4.38 2.58
C GLN A 25 -0.32 -4.29 1.09
N VAL A 26 0.52 -5.22 0.61
CA VAL A 26 0.89 -5.28 -0.82
C VAL A 26 -0.33 -5.54 -1.71
N LEU A 27 -1.20 -6.47 -1.34
CA LEU A 27 -2.42 -6.75 -2.11
C LEU A 27 -3.37 -5.54 -2.12
N GLU A 28 -3.56 -4.89 -0.98
CA GLU A 28 -4.41 -3.70 -0.89
C GLU A 28 -3.83 -2.54 -1.71
N LEU A 29 -2.52 -2.29 -1.65
CA LEU A 29 -1.86 -1.26 -2.47
C LEU A 29 -1.97 -1.56 -3.96
N TYR A 30 -1.76 -2.82 -4.37
CA TYR A 30 -1.93 -3.26 -5.76
C TYR A 30 -3.35 -2.98 -6.27
N GLN A 31 -4.37 -3.33 -5.47
CA GLN A 31 -5.76 -3.06 -5.81
C GLN A 31 -6.07 -1.56 -5.91
N ILE A 32 -5.57 -0.76 -4.95
CA ILE A 32 -5.73 0.69 -4.94
C ILE A 32 -5.10 1.31 -6.19
N LEU A 33 -3.87 0.93 -6.54
CA LEU A 33 -3.17 1.44 -7.71
C LEU A 33 -3.91 1.09 -9.01
N ARG A 34 -4.37 -0.15 -9.17
CA ARG A 34 -5.12 -0.56 -10.36
C ARG A 34 -6.42 0.20 -10.56
N VAL A 35 -7.17 0.43 -9.47
CA VAL A 35 -8.40 1.24 -9.56
C VAL A 35 -8.05 2.68 -9.97
N ASN A 36 -7.03 3.28 -9.36
CA ASN A 36 -6.62 4.65 -9.71
C ASN A 36 -6.11 4.78 -11.15
N LEU A 37 -5.29 3.84 -11.62
CA LEU A 37 -4.83 3.78 -13.02
C LEU A 37 -6.00 3.63 -14.00
N SER A 38 -7.06 2.93 -13.59
CA SER A 38 -8.28 2.82 -14.40
C SER A 38 -9.09 4.10 -14.43
N LEU A 39 -9.19 4.80 -13.30
CA LEU A 39 -9.89 6.08 -13.23
C LEU A 39 -9.20 7.21 -14.03
N VAL A 40 -7.91 7.08 -14.33
CA VAL A 40 -7.19 7.98 -15.25
C VAL A 40 -7.06 7.44 -16.68
N GLY A 41 -7.73 6.32 -16.99
CA GLY A 41 -7.79 5.77 -18.35
C GLY A 41 -6.57 4.98 -18.83
N VAL A 42 -5.61 4.68 -17.94
CA VAL A 42 -4.38 3.94 -18.27
C VAL A 42 -4.60 2.42 -18.24
N LEU A 43 -5.60 1.94 -17.48
CA LEU A 43 -5.89 0.52 -17.33
C LEU A 43 -7.40 0.25 -17.42
N ASP A 44 -7.81 -0.72 -18.24
CA ASP A 44 -9.19 -1.22 -18.16
C ASP A 44 -9.29 -2.29 -17.06
N THR A 45 -9.99 -1.98 -15.96
CA THR A 45 -10.18 -2.92 -14.87
C THR A 45 -11.43 -2.65 -14.05
N ASN A 46 -11.75 -3.57 -13.15
CA ASN A 46 -12.88 -3.41 -12.26
C ASN A 46 -12.63 -2.28 -11.23
N THR A 47 -13.46 -1.24 -11.29
CA THR A 47 -13.41 -0.07 -10.41
C THR A 47 -14.32 -0.20 -9.18
N ARG A 48 -14.73 -1.41 -8.77
CA ARG A 48 -15.64 -1.68 -7.63
C ARG A 48 -15.30 -0.89 -6.36
N TYR A 49 -14.03 -0.66 -6.10
CA TYR A 49 -13.57 0.05 -4.91
C TYR A 49 -13.34 1.55 -5.10
N GLN A 50 -13.73 2.15 -6.22
CA GLN A 50 -13.56 3.59 -6.49
C GLN A 50 -14.14 4.50 -5.40
N HIS A 51 -15.19 4.04 -4.72
CA HIS A 51 -15.82 4.82 -3.64
C HIS A 51 -15.15 4.67 -2.28
N HIS A 52 -14.19 3.74 -2.13
CA HIS A 52 -13.52 3.49 -0.86
C HIS A 52 -12.69 4.72 -0.45
N PRO A 53 -12.75 5.20 0.81
CA PRO A 53 -12.08 6.43 1.25
C PRO A 53 -10.59 6.50 0.89
N ILE A 54 -9.86 5.41 1.14
CA ILE A 54 -8.44 5.30 0.80
C ILE A 54 -8.18 5.34 -0.72
N VAL A 55 -9.07 4.80 -1.55
CA VAL A 55 -8.93 4.87 -3.00
C VAL A 55 -9.12 6.32 -3.47
N LYS A 56 -10.14 7.01 -2.95
CA LYS A 56 -10.37 8.44 -3.22
C LYS A 56 -9.21 9.32 -2.76
N HIS A 57 -8.62 8.99 -1.61
CA HIS A 57 -7.45 9.67 -1.08
C HIS A 57 -6.26 9.57 -2.04
N VAL A 58 -5.97 8.36 -2.52
CA VAL A 58 -4.93 8.17 -3.54
C VAL A 58 -5.33 8.83 -4.86
N TYR A 59 -6.62 8.89 -5.20
CA TYR A 59 -7.11 9.50 -6.44
C TYR A 59 -6.94 11.01 -6.52
N ASN A 60 -6.95 11.69 -5.38
CA ASN A 60 -6.66 13.12 -5.27
C ASN A 60 -7.39 13.98 -6.33
N GLY A 61 -8.70 13.81 -6.40
CA GLY A 61 -9.55 14.65 -7.26
C GLY A 61 -9.25 14.57 -8.76
N GLY A 62 -8.60 13.52 -9.24
CA GLY A 62 -8.22 13.37 -10.65
C GLY A 62 -6.72 13.35 -10.90
N HIS A 63 -5.91 13.70 -9.90
CA HIS A 63 -4.44 13.74 -9.99
C HIS A 63 -3.81 12.76 -9.00
N PRO A 64 -3.90 11.44 -9.23
CA PRO A 64 -3.59 10.45 -8.21
C PRO A 64 -2.14 10.46 -7.74
N TYR A 65 -1.86 9.99 -6.53
CA TYR A 65 -0.49 9.84 -6.02
C TYR A 65 0.13 8.49 -6.42
N ILE A 66 0.12 8.16 -7.72
CA ILE A 66 0.51 6.82 -8.24
C ILE A 66 1.95 6.48 -7.88
N THR A 67 2.89 7.37 -8.21
CA THR A 67 4.33 7.11 -8.05
C THR A 67 4.70 6.83 -6.59
N ASP A 68 4.27 7.69 -5.65
CA ASP A 68 4.61 7.51 -4.24
C ASP A 68 3.88 6.30 -3.62
N THR A 69 2.63 6.06 -4.01
CA THR A 69 1.88 4.86 -3.56
C THR A 69 2.53 3.57 -4.06
N TYR A 70 3.08 3.57 -5.28
CA TYR A 70 3.82 2.44 -5.83
C TYR A 70 5.14 2.20 -5.10
N ARG A 71 5.89 3.25 -4.75
CA ARG A 71 7.10 3.12 -3.92
C ARG A 71 6.81 2.48 -2.55
N LEU A 72 5.66 2.80 -1.94
CA LEU A 72 5.23 2.13 -0.71
C LEU A 72 4.91 0.64 -0.94
N LEU A 73 4.29 0.31 -2.08
CA LEU A 73 4.04 -1.08 -2.47
C LEU A 73 5.36 -1.85 -2.61
N GLU A 74 6.33 -1.31 -3.36
CA GLU A 74 7.64 -1.91 -3.55
C GLU A 74 8.35 -2.14 -2.22
N ALA A 75 8.38 -1.13 -1.33
CA ALA A 75 8.99 -1.27 -0.01
C ALA A 75 8.34 -2.39 0.81
N CYS A 76 7.00 -2.49 0.76
CA CYS A 76 6.26 -3.54 1.46
C CYS A 76 6.52 -4.93 0.87
N ASP A 77 6.62 -5.06 -0.45
CA ASP A 77 6.87 -6.36 -1.08
C ASP A 77 8.33 -6.81 -0.92
N LEU A 78 9.30 -5.90 -1.05
CA LEU A 78 10.71 -6.17 -0.76
C LEU A 78 10.90 -6.65 0.68
N GLU A 79 10.27 -5.97 1.65
CA GLU A 79 10.34 -6.40 3.05
C GLU A 79 9.64 -7.76 3.26
N HIS A 80 8.53 -8.02 2.56
CA HIS A 80 7.84 -9.30 2.64
C HIS A 80 8.73 -10.45 2.15
N GLN A 81 9.37 -10.28 0.99
CA GLN A 81 10.30 -11.24 0.42
C GLN A 81 11.53 -11.43 1.31
N ARG A 82 12.09 -10.34 1.85
CA ARG A 82 13.24 -10.38 2.77
C ARG A 82 12.97 -11.24 4.00
N ARG A 83 11.71 -11.29 4.47
CA ARG A 83 11.26 -12.11 5.61
C ARG A 83 10.84 -13.53 5.25
N GLY A 84 11.12 -13.98 4.03
CA GLY A 84 10.75 -15.32 3.55
C GLY A 84 9.29 -15.43 3.09
N GLY A 85 8.61 -14.30 2.92
CA GLY A 85 7.29 -14.24 2.28
C GLY A 85 7.35 -14.71 0.84
N LYS A 86 6.38 -15.53 0.43
CA LYS A 86 6.28 -16.07 -0.92
C LYS A 86 5.09 -15.47 -1.65
N ARG A 87 5.30 -15.07 -2.90
CA ARG A 87 4.24 -14.69 -3.84
C ARG A 87 4.04 -15.80 -4.87
N SER A 88 2.79 -16.03 -5.25
CA SER A 88 2.50 -16.90 -6.40
C SER A 88 3.19 -16.35 -7.65
N PRO A 89 3.59 -17.22 -8.61
CA PRO A 89 4.17 -16.77 -9.87
C PRO A 89 3.27 -15.75 -10.59
N ALA A 90 1.97 -16.02 -10.68
CA ALA A 90 1.00 -15.12 -11.29
C ALA A 90 0.99 -13.72 -10.65
N PHE A 91 1.00 -13.64 -9.31
CA PHE A 91 1.00 -12.33 -8.66
C PHE A 91 2.33 -11.59 -8.80
N ARG A 92 3.45 -12.29 -8.97
CA ARG A 92 4.72 -11.64 -9.32
C ARG A 92 4.65 -11.01 -10.71
N GLU A 93 4.11 -11.73 -11.68
CA GLU A 93 3.89 -11.20 -13.03
C GLU A 93 2.93 -10.00 -13.03
N ASP A 94 1.89 -10.03 -12.20
CA ASP A 94 1.00 -8.88 -11.99
C ASP A 94 1.74 -7.64 -11.47
N LEU A 95 2.65 -7.81 -10.50
CA LEU A 95 3.45 -6.70 -9.96
C LEU A 95 4.45 -6.15 -10.99
N GLU A 96 5.11 -7.03 -11.74
CA GLU A 96 6.03 -6.63 -12.82
C GLU A 96 5.31 -5.92 -13.98
N SER A 97 4.07 -6.32 -14.26
CA SER A 97 3.25 -5.67 -15.28
C SER A 97 2.77 -4.30 -14.81
N LEU A 98 2.37 -4.19 -13.54
CA LEU A 98 2.03 -2.91 -12.90
C LEU A 98 3.22 -1.96 -12.92
N LYS A 99 4.43 -2.46 -12.59
CA LYS A 99 5.67 -1.69 -12.65
C LYS A 99 5.89 -1.08 -14.03
N ARG A 100 5.91 -1.92 -15.06
CA ARG A 100 6.13 -1.51 -16.45
C ARG A 100 5.08 -0.50 -16.93
N LEU A 101 3.83 -0.69 -16.54
CA LEU A 101 2.75 0.24 -16.85
C LEU A 101 3.01 1.62 -16.23
N ILE A 102 3.34 1.67 -14.93
CA ILE A 102 3.62 2.94 -14.25
C ILE A 102 4.86 3.61 -14.85
N GLU A 103 5.96 2.87 -15.06
CA GLU A 103 7.20 3.37 -15.64
C GLU A 103 7.00 3.92 -17.06
N GLY A 104 6.17 3.27 -17.87
CA GLY A 104 5.84 3.71 -19.23
C GLY A 104 5.08 5.03 -19.32
N HIS A 105 4.49 5.48 -18.20
CA HIS A 105 3.68 6.71 -18.11
C HIS A 105 4.30 7.74 -17.14
N LEU A 106 5.53 7.54 -16.64
CA LEU A 106 6.16 8.48 -15.69
C LEU A 106 6.42 9.87 -16.28
N ALA A 107 6.58 9.97 -17.61
CA ALA A 107 6.79 11.23 -18.30
C ALA A 107 5.47 11.93 -18.65
N ASP A 108 4.34 11.27 -18.42
CA ASP A 108 3.03 11.82 -18.73
C ASP A 108 2.50 12.61 -17.52
N ASP A 109 1.90 13.77 -17.77
CA ASP A 109 1.30 14.61 -16.73
C ASP A 109 -0.10 14.11 -16.31
N LEU A 110 -0.22 12.79 -16.12
CA LEU A 110 -1.49 12.12 -15.79
C LEU A 110 -1.79 12.12 -14.30
N TRP A 111 -0.78 12.32 -13.45
CA TRP A 111 -0.91 12.14 -12.01
C TRP A 111 0.10 12.94 -11.19
N ASN A 112 -0.16 13.07 -9.90
CA ASN A 112 0.68 13.85 -9.00
C ASN A 112 1.95 13.06 -8.59
N HIS A 113 3.11 13.71 -8.67
CA HIS A 113 4.41 13.15 -8.27
C HIS A 113 4.84 13.52 -6.84
N ASP A 114 4.06 14.37 -6.16
CA ASP A 114 4.25 14.67 -4.75
C ASP A 114 4.06 13.41 -3.88
N PRO A 115 4.64 13.39 -2.67
CA PRO A 115 4.40 12.32 -1.72
C PRO A 115 2.91 12.19 -1.41
N LEU A 116 2.43 10.95 -1.29
CA LEU A 116 1.08 10.66 -0.81
C LEU A 116 0.94 11.29 0.59
N PRO A 117 -0.02 12.19 0.85
CA PRO A 117 -0.19 12.72 2.19
C PRO A 117 -0.66 11.62 3.16
N PRO A 118 -0.19 11.60 4.42
CA PRO A 118 -0.71 10.66 5.40
C PRO A 118 -2.18 10.97 5.70
N LEU A 119 -3.00 9.93 5.65
CA LEU A 119 -4.42 9.98 5.98
C LEU A 119 -4.74 8.73 6.77
N TYR A 120 -5.41 8.88 7.90
CA TYR A 120 -6.08 7.83 8.64
C TYR A 120 -7.59 7.92 8.42
N VAL A 121 -8.25 6.77 8.15
CA VAL A 121 -9.72 6.67 8.08
C VAL A 121 -10.19 5.40 8.79
N PHE A 122 -11.09 5.57 9.76
CA PHE A 122 -11.80 4.47 10.42
C PHE A 122 -13.18 4.93 10.89
N GLY A 123 -14.24 4.26 10.44
CA GLY A 123 -15.61 4.75 10.68
C GLY A 123 -15.78 6.16 10.10
N ASP A 124 -16.18 7.09 10.95
CA ASP A 124 -16.36 8.50 10.61
C ASP A 124 -15.09 9.35 10.86
N ASP A 125 -14.09 8.79 11.55
CA ASP A 125 -12.87 9.50 11.90
C ASP A 125 -11.95 9.67 10.68
N ARG A 126 -11.48 10.90 10.47
CA ARG A 126 -10.50 11.25 9.44
C ARG A 126 -9.42 12.12 10.06
N VAL A 127 -8.19 11.62 10.07
CA VAL A 127 -7.03 12.34 10.61
C VAL A 127 -5.98 12.49 9.52
N TYR A 128 -5.44 13.70 9.41
CA TYR A 128 -4.53 14.13 8.36
C TYR A 128 -3.19 14.55 8.96
N GLY A 129 -2.15 14.59 8.12
CA GLY A 129 -0.82 15.04 8.54
C GLY A 129 -0.16 14.08 9.52
N ASP A 130 0.84 14.58 10.25
CA ASP A 130 1.73 13.72 11.05
C ASP A 130 0.99 12.93 12.15
N ALA A 131 -0.10 13.48 12.69
CA ALA A 131 -0.95 12.80 13.67
C ALA A 131 -1.54 11.48 13.15
N ALA A 132 -1.67 11.30 11.82
CA ALA A 132 -2.11 10.04 11.25
C ALA A 132 -1.06 8.93 11.44
N TYR A 133 0.24 9.25 11.45
CA TYR A 133 1.30 8.27 11.70
C TYR A 133 1.17 7.65 13.09
N ASP A 134 0.94 8.47 14.10
CA ASP A 134 0.78 8.02 15.50
C ASP A 134 -0.44 7.12 15.65
N LEU A 135 -1.57 7.47 15.00
CA LEU A 135 -2.76 6.63 15.01
C LEU A 135 -2.55 5.27 14.33
N TYR A 136 -1.72 5.22 13.29
CA TYR A 136 -1.35 3.94 12.68
C TYR A 136 -0.53 3.06 13.62
N VAL A 137 0.39 3.66 14.39
CA VAL A 137 1.16 2.96 15.43
C VAL A 137 0.22 2.38 16.48
N SER A 138 -0.67 3.20 17.05
CA SER A 138 -1.65 2.75 18.06
C SER A 138 -2.54 1.63 17.54
N LEU A 139 -3.11 1.79 16.34
CA LEU A 139 -4.00 0.78 15.75
C LEU A 139 -3.29 -0.56 15.49
N LEU A 140 -2.03 -0.53 15.04
CA LEU A 140 -1.25 -1.75 14.82
C LEU A 140 -0.91 -2.42 16.14
N HIS A 141 -0.49 -1.66 17.15
CA HIS A 141 -0.25 -2.16 18.49
C HIS A 141 -1.48 -2.88 19.05
N ASP A 142 -2.65 -2.24 19.02
CA ASP A 142 -3.90 -2.82 19.52
C ASP A 142 -4.27 -4.09 18.77
N LYS A 143 -4.08 -4.11 17.45
CA LYS A 143 -4.29 -5.30 16.62
C LYS A 143 -3.36 -6.44 17.00
N TRP A 144 -2.10 -6.17 17.29
CA TRP A 144 -1.13 -7.19 17.69
C TRP A 144 -1.41 -7.75 19.07
N MET A 145 -1.81 -6.90 20.02
CA MET A 145 -2.21 -7.34 21.36
C MET A 145 -3.42 -8.28 21.34
N ALA A 146 -4.32 -8.09 20.37
CA ALA A 146 -5.48 -8.95 20.16
C ALA A 146 -5.22 -10.12 19.18
N ASP A 147 -4.02 -10.26 18.62
CA ASP A 147 -3.76 -11.24 17.57
C ASP A 147 -3.47 -12.64 18.13
N THR A 148 -4.34 -13.59 17.83
CA THR A 148 -4.21 -14.99 18.24
C THR A 148 -3.69 -15.89 17.12
N ILE A 149 -3.43 -15.35 15.93
CA ILE A 149 -3.08 -16.11 14.74
C ILE A 149 -1.57 -16.08 14.53
N ALA A 150 -0.96 -17.24 14.33
CA ALA A 150 0.47 -17.37 14.09
C ALA A 150 0.94 -16.62 12.80
N PRO A 151 2.19 -16.12 12.76
CA PRO A 151 2.73 -15.43 11.60
C PRO A 151 2.74 -16.30 10.34
N ARG A 152 2.49 -15.68 9.16
CA ARG A 152 2.42 -16.39 7.86
C ARG A 152 3.77 -16.65 7.18
N CYS A 153 4.87 -16.15 7.71
CA CYS A 153 6.20 -16.36 7.15
C CYS A 153 7.02 -17.22 8.09
N ALA A 154 7.75 -18.18 7.54
CA ALA A 154 8.78 -18.90 8.27
C ALA A 154 9.93 -17.93 8.52
N THR A 155 10.06 -17.42 9.74
CA THR A 155 11.20 -16.62 10.14
C THR A 155 12.46 -17.46 9.93
N VAL A 156 13.21 -17.18 8.88
CA VAL A 156 14.57 -17.73 8.75
C VAL A 156 15.42 -16.91 9.70
N LEU A 157 15.51 -17.33 10.96
CA LEU A 157 16.53 -16.85 11.87
C LEU A 157 17.87 -17.28 11.26
N LYS A 158 18.56 -16.36 10.57
CA LYS A 158 19.96 -16.57 10.25
C LYS A 158 20.70 -16.64 11.59
N LYS A 159 21.19 -17.83 11.93
CA LYS A 159 22.22 -18.02 12.96
C LYS A 159 23.50 -17.33 12.52
#